data_AF-A0A2I1P7V1-F1
#
_entry.id   AF-A0A2I1P7V1-F1
#
_cell.length_a   1.000
_cell.length_b   1.000
_cell.length_c   1.000
_cell.angle_alpha   90.00
_cell.angle_beta   90.00
_cell.angle_gamma   90.00
#
_symmetry.space_group_name_H-M   'P 1'
#
loop_
_entity.id
_entity.type
_entity.pdbx_description
1 polymer ?
#
loop_
_entity_poly.entity_id
_entity_poly.type
_entity_poly.pdbx_seq_one_letter_code
_entity_poly.pdbx_strand_id
1 'polypeptide(L)'
;MSKNTHVVTGKVRLSYANIWEPRSIQGSNPKYSVSVIIPKSDTKTVNAIEKAVDAAIEEGLAKFGGKKPNKAALKTPLRDGDIDRDGDPAY
;
A
#
# COMPACT_ATOMS: atom_id res chain seq x y z
N MET A 1 -15.66 -8.10 -2.72
CA MET A 1 -14.75 -7.03 -2.24
C MET A 1 -15.57 -5.76 -2.16
N SER A 2 -15.64 -5.08 -1.02
CA SER A 2 -16.32 -3.79 -0.99
C SER A 2 -15.55 -2.83 -1.91
N LYS A 3 -16.26 -1.96 -2.64
CA LYS A 3 -15.62 -0.97 -3.52
C LYS A 3 -14.75 0.03 -2.75
N ASN A 4 -14.87 0.06 -1.42
CA ASN A 4 -14.22 1.06 -0.57
C ASN A 4 -12.75 0.75 -0.29
N THR A 5 -12.28 -0.47 -0.56
CA THR A 5 -10.88 -0.89 -0.36
C THR A 5 -10.06 -0.90 -1.65
N HIS A 6 -10.66 -0.55 -2.79
CA HIS A 6 -10.02 -0.50 -4.10
C HIS A 6 -9.68 0.95 -4.47
N VAL A 7 -8.42 1.21 -4.80
CA VAL A 7 -7.93 2.55 -5.20
C VAL A 7 -7.28 2.48 -6.58
N VAL A 8 -7.69 3.37 -7.47
CA VAL A 8 -7.01 3.64 -8.75
C VAL A 8 -6.17 4.90 -8.55
N THR A 9 -4.86 4.82 -8.79
CA THR A 9 -3.96 5.95 -8.62
C THR A 9 -4.00 6.91 -9.80
N GLY A 10 -3.49 8.13 -9.61
CA GLY A 10 -3.12 9.02 -10.70
C GLY A 10 -1.82 8.59 -11.41
N LYS A 11 -1.09 9.56 -11.96
CA LYS A 11 0.24 9.32 -12.54
C LYS A 11 1.24 9.04 -11.42
N VAL A 12 1.88 7.87 -11.50
CA VAL A 12 2.83 7.35 -10.51
C VAL A 12 4.11 6.88 -11.20
N ARG A 13 5.20 6.72 -10.44
CA ARG A 13 6.42 6.06 -10.91
C ARG A 13 6.43 4.62 -10.39
N LEU A 14 6.74 3.67 -11.28
CA LEU A 14 6.90 2.27 -10.91
C LEU A 14 8.36 1.97 -10.64
N SER A 15 8.64 1.26 -9.55
CA SER A 15 9.96 0.75 -9.20
C SER A 15 9.88 -0.74 -8.91
N TYR A 16 10.96 -1.49 -9.20
CA TYR A 16 10.99 -2.95 -9.11
C TYR A 16 9.77 -3.64 -9.76
N ALA A 17 9.42 -3.23 -10.98
CA ALA A 17 8.22 -3.67 -11.67
C ALA A 17 8.34 -5.11 -12.21
N ASN A 18 7.92 -6.09 -11.41
CA ASN A 18 7.74 -7.49 -11.80
C ASN A 18 6.32 -7.69 -12.34
N ILE A 19 5.97 -7.01 -13.44
CA ILE A 19 4.62 -7.00 -14.00
C ILE A 19 4.44 -7.93 -15.22
N TRP A 20 5.55 -8.27 -15.89
CA TRP A 20 5.55 -9.19 -17.02
C TRP A 20 5.73 -10.64 -16.58
N GLU A 21 6.56 -10.86 -15.56
CA GLU A 21 6.85 -12.16 -14.99
C GLU A 21 6.92 -12.07 -13.46
N PRO A 22 6.46 -13.09 -12.72
CA PRO A 22 6.52 -13.09 -11.26
C PRO A 22 7.96 -13.32 -10.78
N ARG A 23 8.34 -12.65 -9.68
CA ARG A 23 9.66 -12.80 -9.07
C ARG A 23 9.55 -13.22 -7.61
N SER A 24 10.46 -14.07 -7.15
CA SER A 24 10.64 -14.34 -5.72
C SER A 24 11.37 -13.17 -5.06
N ILE A 25 10.78 -12.62 -4.00
CA ILE A 25 11.41 -11.57 -3.19
C ILE A 25 11.77 -12.19 -1.84
N GLN A 26 13.05 -12.16 -1.46
CA GLN A 26 13.57 -12.69 -0.19
C GLN A 26 13.14 -14.14 0.11
N GLY A 27 13.18 -15.02 -0.90
CA GLY A 27 12.83 -16.43 -0.75
C GLY A 27 11.33 -16.73 -0.67
N SER A 28 10.45 -15.73 -0.87
CA SER A 28 9.01 -15.96 -0.97
C SER A 28 8.62 -16.64 -2.29
N ASN A 29 7.41 -17.22 -2.33
CA ASN A 29 6.85 -17.73 -3.59
C ASN A 29 6.83 -16.61 -4.66
N PRO A 30 7.15 -16.92 -5.94
CA PRO A 30 7.12 -15.93 -7.01
C PRO A 30 5.76 -15.23 -7.11
N LYS A 31 5.78 -13.89 -7.17
CA LYS A 31 4.58 -13.05 -7.31
C LYS A 31 4.81 -11.92 -8.29
N TYR A 32 3.74 -11.51 -8.98
CA TYR A 32 3.69 -10.22 -9.64
C TYR A 32 3.70 -9.13 -8.57
N SER A 33 4.54 -8.11 -8.75
CA SER A 33 4.75 -7.08 -7.74
C SER A 33 5.35 -5.83 -8.35
N VAL A 34 5.10 -4.70 -7.71
CA VAL A 34 5.69 -3.41 -8.06
C VAL A 34 5.67 -2.51 -6.83
N SER A 35 6.70 -1.69 -6.67
CA SER A 35 6.69 -0.55 -5.76
C SER A 35 6.09 0.64 -6.48
N VAL A 36 4.95 1.14 -6.00
CA VAL A 36 4.25 2.30 -6.58
C VAL A 36 4.67 3.56 -5.82
N ILE A 37 5.39 4.44 -6.50
CA ILE A 37 5.84 5.72 -5.93
C ILE A 37 4.83 6.80 -6.31
N ILE A 38 4.20 7.35 -5.27
CA ILE A 38 3.15 8.37 -5.40
C ILE A 38 3.75 9.72 -5.00
N PRO A 39 3.69 10.76 -5.87
CA PRO A 39 4.13 12.09 -5.48
C PRO A 39 3.34 12.59 -4.26
N LYS A 40 4.02 13.16 -3.25
CA LYS A 40 3.36 13.72 -2.04
C LYS A 40 2.33 14.82 -2.39
N SER A 41 2.49 15.48 -3.54
CA SER A 41 1.54 16.46 -4.07
C SER A 41 0.22 15.84 -4.55
N ASP A 42 0.17 14.54 -4.86
CA ASP A 42 -1.07 13.82 -5.19
C ASP A 42 -1.83 13.44 -3.90
N THR A 43 -2.28 14.47 -3.19
CA THR A 43 -3.05 14.34 -1.95
C THR A 43 -4.36 13.59 -2.17
N LYS A 44 -4.92 13.62 -3.39
CA LYS A 44 -6.12 12.88 -3.74
C LYS A 44 -5.89 11.37 -3.66
N THR A 45 -4.83 10.87 -4.29
CA THR A 45 -4.48 9.44 -4.22
C THR A 45 -4.10 9.03 -2.80
N VAL A 46 -3.28 9.84 -2.10
CA VAL A 46 -2.87 9.57 -0.70
C VAL A 46 -4.10 9.42 0.21
N ASN A 47 -5.00 10.40 0.19
CA ASN A 47 -6.23 10.38 1.01
C ASN A 47 -7.14 9.20 0.65
N ALA A 48 -7.21 8.79 -0.62
CA ALA A 48 -7.98 7.63 -1.04
C ALA A 48 -7.41 6.32 -0.47
N ILE A 49 -6.08 6.17 -0.44
CA ILE A 49 -5.41 5.01 0.16
C ILE A 49 -5.64 4.98 1.68
N GLU A 50 -5.50 6.11 2.37
CA GLU A 50 -5.73 6.16 3.81
C GLU A 50 -7.16 5.75 4.19
N LYS A 51 -8.16 6.23 3.43
CA LYS A 51 -9.57 5.84 3.61
C LYS A 51 -9.80 4.36 3.29
N ALA A 52 -9.14 3.82 2.27
CA ALA A 52 -9.23 2.40 1.93
C ALA A 52 -8.63 1.51 3.03
N VAL A 53 -7.54 1.95 3.67
CA VAL A 53 -6.95 1.27 4.83
C VAL A 53 -7.93 1.29 6.00
N ASP A 54 -8.55 2.42 6.30
CA ASP A 54 -9.55 2.50 7.38
C ASP A 54 -10.76 1.60 7.10
N ALA A 55 -11.26 1.60 5.86
CA ALA A 55 -12.33 0.69 5.45
C ALA A 55 -11.94 -0.79 5.61
N ALA A 56 -10.71 -1.16 5.29
CA ALA A 56 -10.22 -2.53 5.48
C ALA A 56 -10.15 -2.94 6.97
N ILE A 57 -9.79 -2.00 7.86
CA ILE A 57 -9.80 -2.23 9.31
C ILE A 57 -11.24 -2.47 9.80
N GLU A 58 -12.20 -1.64 9.37
CA GLU A 58 -13.61 -1.81 9.74
C GLU A 58 -14.20 -3.13 9.19
N GLU A 59 -13.88 -3.50 7.95
CA GLU A 59 -14.29 -4.79 7.38
C GLU A 59 -13.70 -5.98 8.16
N GLY A 60 -12.46 -5.87 8.62
CA GLY A 60 -11.84 -6.87 9.49
C GLY A 60 -12.54 -6.97 10.85
N LEU A 61 -12.82 -5.83 11.47
CA LEU A 61 -13.52 -5.75 12.75
C LEU A 61 -14.93 -6.35 12.66
N ALA A 62 -15.68 -6.06 11.59
CA ALA A 62 -17.01 -6.62 11.37
C ALA A 62 -17.00 -8.14 11.19
N LYS A 63 -15.92 -8.70 10.63
CA LYS A 63 -15.78 -10.15 10.39
C LYS A 63 -15.34 -10.92 11.62
N PHE A 64 -14.40 -10.38 12.38
CA PHE A 64 -13.74 -11.10 13.48
C PHE A 64 -14.16 -10.62 14.87
N GLY A 65 -14.91 -9.51 14.96
CA GLY A 65 -15.27 -8.87 16.22
C GLY A 65 -14.08 -8.28 16.96
N GLY A 66 -14.28 -7.94 18.24
CA GLY A 66 -13.23 -7.42 19.12
C GLY A 66 -13.14 -5.90 19.19
N LYS A 67 -12.00 -5.39 19.66
CA LYS A 67 -11.72 -3.95 19.74
C LYS A 67 -10.98 -3.49 18.50
N LYS A 68 -11.31 -2.29 18.00
CA LYS A 68 -10.57 -1.67 16.90
C LYS A 68 -9.09 -1.53 17.26
N PRO A 69 -8.16 -2.11 16.48
CA PRO A 69 -6.73 -2.01 16.77
C PRO A 69 -6.23 -0.58 16.60
N ASN A 70 -5.15 -0.23 17.30
CA ASN A 70 -4.45 1.03 17.06
C ASN A 70 -3.80 1.00 15.68
N LYS A 71 -4.20 1.91 14.77
CA LYS A 71 -3.68 1.99 13.39
C LYS A 71 -2.16 2.14 13.34
N ALA A 72 -1.57 2.87 14.29
CA ALA A 72 -0.12 3.06 14.36
C ALA A 72 0.66 1.78 14.72
N ALA A 73 -0.01 0.79 15.33
CA ALA A 73 0.56 -0.51 15.63
C ALA A 73 0.42 -1.51 14.47
N LEU A 74 -0.37 -1.17 13.44
CA LEU A 74 -0.56 -2.02 12.27
C LEU A 74 0.50 -1.71 11.20
N LYS A 75 0.96 -2.76 10.53
CA LYS A 75 1.77 -2.61 9.32
C LYS A 75 0.88 -2.17 8.17
N THR A 76 0.90 -0.89 7.83
CA THR A 76 0.14 -0.32 6.72
C THR A 76 0.90 -0.41 5.39
N PRO A 77 0.19 -0.37 4.24
CA PRO A 77 0.83 -0.46 2.92
C PRO A 77 1.46 0.86 2.44
N LEU A 78 1.00 2.01 2.96
CA LEU A 78 1.51 3.33 2.57
C LEU A 78 2.74 3.68 3.41
N ARG A 79 3.85 4.02 2.75
CA ARG A 79 5.17 4.27 3.35
C ARG A 79 5.66 5.67 2.99
N ASP A 80 6.52 6.26 3.82
CA ASP A 80 7.14 7.56 3.52
C ASP A 80 8.52 7.33 2.88
N GLY A 81 8.63 7.60 1.58
CA GLY A 81 9.88 7.41 0.82
C GLY A 81 11.05 8.23 1.36
N ASP A 82 10.81 9.44 1.87
CA ASP A 82 11.86 10.33 2.36
C ASP A 82 12.46 9.85 3.69
N ILE A 83 11.68 9.10 4.48
CA ILE A 83 12.11 8.61 5.80
C ILE A 83 12.56 7.14 5.73
N ASP A 84 11.78 6.29 5.05
CA ASP A 84 12.02 4.85 5.00
C ASP A 84 13.10 4.46 3.99
N ARG A 85 13.37 5.29 2.98
CA ARG A 85 14.21 4.96 1.81
C ARG A 85 15.12 6.12 1.39
N ASP A 86 15.52 6.94 2.35
CA ASP A 86 16.36 8.12 2.09
C ASP A 86 17.61 7.75 1.25
N GLY A 87 17.81 8.49 0.16
CA GLY A 87 18.94 8.32 -0.76
C GLY A 87 18.89 7.11 -1.70
N ASP A 88 17.85 6.27 -1.70
CA ASP A 88 17.72 5.15 -2.64
C ASP A 88 17.14 5.64 -3.98
N PRO A 89 17.89 5.63 -5.11
CA PRO A 89 17.40 6.11 -6.40
C PRO A 89 16.24 5.28 -6.99
N ALA A 90 16.00 4.10 -6.43
CA ALA A 90 14.86 3.28 -6.77
C ALA A 90 13.55 3.75 -6.09
N TYR A 91 13.59 4.71 -5.16
CA TYR A 91 12.43 5.24 -4.45
C TYR A 91 12.24 6.74 -4.65
#